data_AF-A0A5E8HCH1-F1
#
_entry.id   AF-A0A5E8HCH1-F1
#
_cell.length_a   1.000
_cell.length_b   1.000
_cell.length_c   1.000
_cell.angle_alpha   90.00
_cell.angle_beta   90.00
_cell.angle_gamma   90.00
#
_symmetry.space_group_name_H-M   'P 1'
#
loop_
_entity.id
_entity.type
_entity.pdbx_description
1 polymer ?
#
loop_
_entity_poly.entity_id
_entity_poly.type
_entity_poly.pdbx_seq_one_letter_code
_entity_poly.pdbx_strand_id
1 'polypeptide(L)'
;MSFKEILFSTWKSPKISAEESQFEEIKKEKKQKLNQMESRLESLEILISNDKLEDANILMKYLIYDLVNFYQSLSGNKTIPFEGDLSLFSIPESKTKAFQFLSQVSKEGTTDETKLNDLFESCLITYDFLLGESKKQFRTKWFTTLDQFKAIRKIRIILITSILSFSVFGVLYYQYKFPVMKDQNIKLYSFADREHPQTSESQMVSMPVSKQKIGEWNEYVFVLPDSMAKFGGLRIDPLEQRGIHFVLDEFQVLDGKGKPLYSKKIVVSQNLLPEDYQDFLKISDIKTAGKQLPGELVEMVTTGRDPQILLVFPPVDGAKTIKIKMKYIEAHKLKKK
;
A
#
# COMPACT_ATOMS: atom_id res chain seq x y z
N MET A 1 -14.11 -26.17 14.65
CA MET A 1 -14.04 -24.91 15.41
C MET A 1 -15.26 -24.09 15.04
N SER A 2 -16.10 -23.76 16.01
CA SER A 2 -17.35 -23.04 15.78
C SER A 2 -17.13 -21.53 15.76
N PHE A 3 -17.96 -20.79 15.02
CA PHE A 3 -17.95 -19.33 15.02
C PHE A 3 -18.15 -18.74 16.43
N LYS A 4 -18.96 -19.40 17.28
CA LYS A 4 -19.14 -19.02 18.68
C LYS A 4 -17.86 -19.13 19.50
N GLU A 5 -17.06 -20.17 19.28
CA GLU A 5 -15.79 -20.37 20.00
C GLU A 5 -14.76 -19.29 19.61
N ILE A 6 -14.75 -18.92 18.32
CA ILE A 6 -13.88 -17.86 17.81
C ILE A 6 -14.28 -16.52 18.40
N LEU A 7 -15.57 -16.19 18.55
CA LEU A 7 -15.98 -14.89 19.08
C LEU A 7 -15.99 -14.80 20.61
N PHE A 8 -16.31 -15.88 21.33
CA PHE A 8 -16.60 -15.82 22.78
C PHE A 8 -15.61 -16.57 23.69
N SER A 9 -14.55 -17.20 23.16
CA SER A 9 -13.47 -17.74 24.01
C SER A 9 -12.76 -16.65 24.85
N THR A 10 -12.19 -17.05 25.98
CA THR A 10 -11.46 -16.15 26.88
C THR A 10 -10.09 -15.77 26.29
N TRP A 11 -9.52 -14.65 26.72
CA TRP A 11 -8.15 -14.22 26.34
C TRP A 11 -7.05 -14.80 27.23
N LYS A 12 -7.43 -15.47 28.31
CA LYS A 12 -6.51 -16.10 29.25
C LYS A 12 -6.14 -17.48 28.74
N SER A 13 -4.86 -17.82 28.79
CA SER A 13 -4.39 -19.16 28.43
C SER A 13 -5.12 -20.22 29.26
N PRO A 14 -5.55 -21.34 28.65
CA PRO A 14 -6.19 -22.42 29.37
C PRO A 14 -5.22 -23.07 30.37
N LYS A 15 -5.76 -23.66 31.43
CA LYS A 15 -4.98 -24.54 32.31
C LYS A 15 -4.77 -25.87 31.57
N ILE A 16 -3.54 -26.34 31.56
CA ILE A 16 -3.10 -27.54 30.84
C ILE A 16 -3.12 -28.71 31.83
N SER A 17 -3.58 -29.89 31.39
CA SER A 17 -3.53 -31.11 32.21
C SER A 17 -2.09 -31.64 32.35
N ALA A 18 -1.84 -32.56 33.29
CA ALA A 18 -0.52 -33.18 33.44
C ALA A 18 -0.09 -33.95 32.17
N GLU A 19 -1.03 -34.63 31.52
CA GLU A 19 -0.81 -35.34 30.24
C GLU A 19 -0.50 -34.36 29.09
N GLU A 20 -1.28 -33.28 28.97
CA GLU A 20 -1.01 -32.26 27.95
C GLU A 20 0.34 -31.55 28.18
N SER A 21 0.78 -31.42 29.43
CA SER A 21 2.12 -30.90 29.75
C SER A 21 3.22 -31.79 29.17
N GLN A 22 3.07 -33.12 29.27
CA GLN A 22 4.00 -34.06 28.64
C GLN A 22 3.98 -33.94 27.11
N PHE A 23 2.81 -33.72 26.51
CA PHE A 23 2.71 -33.48 25.07
C PHE A 23 3.44 -32.20 24.64
N GLU A 24 3.35 -31.12 25.41
CA GLU A 24 4.09 -29.88 25.13
C GLU A 24 5.61 -30.05 25.28
N GLU A 25 6.07 -30.84 26.26
CA GLU A 25 7.48 -31.19 26.41
C GLU A 25 8.00 -31.99 25.22
N ILE A 26 7.27 -33.02 24.79
CA ILE A 26 7.61 -33.80 23.59
C ILE A 26 7.64 -32.89 22.36
N LYS A 27 6.64 -32.03 22.15
CA LYS A 27 6.64 -31.06 21.05
C LYS A 27 7.87 -30.16 21.09
N LYS A 28 8.24 -29.67 22.27
CA LYS A 28 9.39 -28.79 22.46
C LYS A 28 10.69 -29.51 22.08
N GLU A 29 10.88 -30.73 22.59
CA GLU A 29 12.05 -31.55 22.27
C GLU A 29 12.15 -31.84 20.77
N LYS A 30 11.05 -32.25 20.14
CA LYS A 30 11.00 -32.55 18.70
C LYS A 30 11.28 -31.32 17.85
N LYS A 31 10.72 -30.16 18.21
CA LYS A 31 11.02 -28.88 17.53
C LYS A 31 12.48 -28.50 17.67
N GLN A 32 13.07 -28.68 18.86
CA GLN A 32 14.48 -28.41 19.08
C GLN A 32 15.37 -29.30 18.20
N LYS A 33 15.06 -30.59 18.10
CA LYS A 33 15.77 -31.53 17.20
C LYS A 33 15.62 -31.15 15.72
N LEU A 34 14.43 -30.74 15.28
CA LEU A 34 14.23 -30.22 13.92
C LEU A 34 15.09 -28.99 13.64
N ASN A 35 15.08 -28.01 14.54
CA ASN A 35 15.90 -26.80 14.39
C ASN A 35 17.42 -27.11 14.38
N GLN A 36 17.86 -28.13 15.13
CA GLN A 36 19.26 -28.59 15.08
C GLN A 36 19.62 -29.20 13.73
N MET A 37 18.72 -30.01 13.15
CA MET A 37 18.91 -30.55 11.79
C MET A 37 18.90 -29.44 10.74
N GLU A 38 17.99 -28.47 10.85
CA GLU A 38 17.95 -27.27 9.98
C GLU A 38 19.27 -26.51 10.02
N SER A 39 19.76 -26.19 11.22
CA SER A 39 21.05 -25.50 11.38
C SER A 39 22.24 -26.30 10.81
N ARG A 40 22.20 -27.64 10.89
CA ARG A 40 23.22 -28.51 10.25
C ARG A 40 23.11 -28.49 8.73
N LEU A 41 21.89 -28.49 8.18
CA LEU A 41 21.65 -28.37 6.74
C LEU A 41 22.17 -27.04 6.21
N GLU A 42 21.87 -25.93 6.89
CA GLU A 42 22.43 -24.61 6.54
C GLU A 42 23.97 -24.61 6.60
N SER A 43 24.55 -25.24 7.62
CA SER A 43 26.01 -25.36 7.74
C SER A 43 26.62 -26.20 6.61
N LEU A 44 25.95 -27.28 6.20
CA LEU A 44 26.37 -28.13 5.09
C LEU A 44 26.33 -27.37 3.76
N GLU A 45 25.27 -26.61 3.49
CA GLU A 45 25.16 -25.77 2.31
C GLU A 45 26.35 -24.80 2.21
N ILE A 46 26.72 -24.16 3.32
CA ILE A 46 27.88 -23.26 3.39
C ILE A 46 29.18 -24.03 3.13
N LEU A 47 29.39 -25.18 3.75
CA LEU A 47 30.64 -25.94 3.59
C LEU A 47 30.81 -26.46 2.17
N ILE A 48 29.75 -26.99 1.57
CA ILE A 48 29.79 -27.49 0.19
C ILE A 48 30.04 -26.33 -0.79
N SER A 49 29.34 -25.20 -0.61
CA SER A 49 29.53 -24.00 -1.46
C SER A 49 30.94 -23.38 -1.36
N ASN A 50 31.70 -23.72 -0.32
CA ASN A 50 33.08 -23.25 -0.11
C ASN A 50 34.12 -24.36 -0.33
N ASP A 51 33.74 -25.48 -0.97
CA ASP A 51 34.62 -26.62 -1.30
C ASP A 51 35.33 -27.23 -0.07
N LYS A 52 34.68 -27.15 1.10
CA LYS A 52 35.17 -27.76 2.36
C LYS A 52 34.59 -29.16 2.53
N LEU A 53 34.90 -30.05 1.57
CA LEU A 53 34.26 -31.36 1.44
C LEU A 53 34.53 -32.29 2.62
N GLU A 54 35.70 -32.22 3.27
CA GLU A 54 36.02 -33.06 4.44
C GLU A 54 35.12 -32.74 5.64
N ASP A 55 35.01 -31.45 5.99
CA ASP A 55 34.13 -30.95 7.05
C ASP A 55 32.65 -31.26 6.72
N ALA A 56 32.28 -31.09 5.44
CA ALA A 56 30.93 -31.39 4.97
C ALA A 56 30.60 -32.89 5.09
N ASN A 57 31.51 -33.80 4.75
CA ASN A 57 31.31 -35.24 4.92
C ASN A 57 31.08 -35.62 6.39
N ILE A 58 31.82 -35.00 7.32
CA ILE A 58 31.63 -35.24 8.76
C ILE A 58 30.23 -34.80 9.19
N LEU A 59 29.81 -33.58 8.85
CA LEU A 59 28.47 -33.09 9.18
C LEU A 59 27.37 -33.90 8.49
N MET A 60 27.59 -34.35 7.26
CA MET A 60 26.66 -35.18 6.51
C MET A 60 26.40 -36.50 7.22
N LYS A 61 27.46 -37.15 7.73
CA LYS A 61 27.34 -38.38 8.53
C LYS A 61 26.45 -38.13 9.76
N TYR A 62 26.66 -37.05 10.51
CA TYR A 62 25.80 -36.71 11.65
C TYR A 62 24.34 -36.49 11.23
N LEU A 63 24.12 -35.70 10.17
CA LEU A 63 22.78 -35.39 9.67
C LEU A 63 22.02 -36.66 9.27
N ILE A 64 22.67 -37.61 8.59
CA ILE A 64 22.07 -38.90 8.22
C ILE A 64 21.51 -39.62 9.45
N TYR A 65 22.31 -39.73 10.52
CA TYR A 65 21.85 -40.35 11.77
C TYR A 65 20.73 -39.54 12.42
N ASP A 66 20.80 -38.21 12.41
CA ASP A 66 19.76 -37.36 12.98
C ASP A 66 18.41 -37.59 12.27
N LEU A 67 18.39 -37.60 10.93
CA LEU A 67 17.18 -37.79 10.13
C LEU A 67 16.53 -39.15 10.41
N VAL A 68 17.34 -40.22 10.41
CA VAL A 68 16.86 -41.59 10.69
C VAL A 68 16.36 -41.71 12.13
N ASN A 69 17.15 -41.26 13.11
CA ASN A 69 16.79 -41.36 14.52
C ASN A 69 15.61 -40.48 14.89
N PHE A 70 15.46 -39.32 14.24
CA PHE A 70 14.30 -38.48 14.42
C PHE A 70 13.02 -39.21 13.97
N TYR A 71 13.07 -39.87 12.81
CA TYR A 71 11.95 -40.68 12.33
C TYR A 71 11.64 -41.86 13.27
N GLN A 72 12.65 -42.63 13.69
CA GLN A 72 12.46 -43.73 14.64
C GLN A 72 11.82 -43.23 15.94
N SER A 73 12.30 -42.09 16.44
CA SER A 73 11.77 -41.46 17.63
C SER A 73 10.34 -40.92 17.44
N LEU A 74 9.91 -40.58 16.22
CA LEU A 74 8.51 -40.24 15.91
C LEU A 74 7.61 -41.50 15.88
N SER A 75 8.16 -42.62 15.42
CA SER A 75 7.46 -43.91 15.37
C SER A 75 7.44 -44.66 16.70
N GLY A 76 8.19 -44.20 17.71
CA GLY A 76 8.33 -44.88 19.01
C GLY A 76 9.33 -46.03 19.00
N ASN A 77 10.19 -46.09 17.98
CA ASN A 77 11.25 -47.10 17.84
C ASN A 77 12.54 -46.66 18.55
N LYS A 78 13.40 -47.64 18.88
CA LYS A 78 14.73 -47.39 19.46
C LYS A 78 15.63 -46.70 18.45
N THR A 79 16.40 -45.71 18.91
CA THR A 79 17.42 -44.99 18.13
C THR A 79 18.61 -45.88 17.81
N ILE A 80 19.17 -45.72 16.61
CA ILE A 80 20.45 -46.31 16.21
C ILE A 80 21.59 -45.44 16.77
N PRO A 81 22.56 -46.01 17.52
CA PRO A 81 23.71 -45.25 18.02
C PRO A 81 24.53 -44.69 16.86
N PHE A 82 25.25 -43.59 17.08
CA PHE A 82 26.19 -43.07 16.09
C PHE A 82 27.23 -44.15 15.73
N GLU A 83 27.53 -44.29 14.45
CA GLU A 83 28.34 -45.40 13.88
C GLU A 83 27.70 -46.79 13.96
N GLY A 84 26.47 -46.89 14.47
CA GLY A 84 25.66 -48.10 14.40
C GLY A 84 25.23 -48.42 12.97
N ASP A 85 24.78 -49.65 12.77
CA ASP A 85 24.37 -50.12 11.45
C ASP A 85 23.04 -49.49 11.00
N LEU A 86 23.10 -48.60 10.00
CA LEU A 86 21.93 -47.96 9.39
C LEU A 86 21.04 -48.97 8.63
N SER A 87 21.55 -50.16 8.30
CA SER A 87 20.74 -51.23 7.68
C SER A 87 19.63 -51.73 8.59
N LEU A 88 19.77 -51.51 9.92
CA LEU A 88 18.74 -51.81 10.91
C LEU A 88 17.50 -50.91 10.77
N PHE A 89 17.59 -49.83 9.99
CA PHE A 89 16.45 -48.98 9.70
C PHE A 89 15.58 -49.58 8.59
N SER A 90 14.43 -50.13 8.97
CA SER A 90 13.41 -50.54 8.00
C SER A 90 12.64 -49.32 7.49
N ILE A 91 12.85 -48.97 6.22
CA ILE A 91 12.10 -47.90 5.55
C ILE A 91 10.67 -48.43 5.28
N PRO A 92 9.62 -47.76 5.77
CA PRO A 92 8.25 -48.16 5.44
C PRO A 92 7.99 -48.00 3.94
N GLU A 93 7.32 -48.96 3.31
CA GLU A 93 7.07 -48.98 1.85
C GLU A 93 6.40 -47.72 1.30
N SER A 94 5.58 -47.04 2.13
CA SER A 94 4.93 -45.78 1.77
C SER A 94 5.87 -44.56 1.81
N LYS A 95 7.11 -44.71 2.28
CA LYS A 95 8.05 -43.62 2.59
C LYS A 95 9.41 -43.79 1.90
N THR A 96 9.55 -44.75 0.99
CA THR A 96 10.80 -45.09 0.29
C THR A 96 11.46 -43.90 -0.41
N LYS A 97 10.65 -43.02 -1.02
CA LYS A 97 11.16 -41.80 -1.68
C LYS A 97 11.82 -40.83 -0.70
N ALA A 98 11.28 -40.70 0.52
CA ALA A 98 11.80 -39.75 1.50
C ALA A 98 13.12 -40.20 2.13
N PHE A 99 13.47 -41.50 2.07
CA PHE A 99 14.69 -42.05 2.64
C PHE A 99 15.61 -42.66 1.58
N GLN A 100 15.43 -42.27 0.31
CA GLN A 100 16.21 -42.80 -0.81
C GLN A 100 17.70 -42.51 -0.66
N PHE A 101 18.08 -41.42 0.02
CA PHE A 101 19.46 -41.05 0.30
C PHE A 101 20.27 -42.19 0.95
N LEU A 102 19.62 -43.10 1.71
CA LEU A 102 20.28 -44.23 2.36
C LEU A 102 20.97 -45.19 1.38
N SER A 103 20.50 -45.26 0.12
CA SER A 103 21.18 -46.07 -0.91
C SER A 103 22.44 -45.41 -1.47
N GLN A 104 22.62 -44.11 -1.24
CA GLN A 104 23.75 -43.30 -1.67
C GLN A 104 24.80 -43.13 -0.56
N VAL A 105 24.51 -43.54 0.67
CA VAL A 105 25.44 -43.42 1.81
C VAL A 105 26.61 -44.38 1.64
N SER A 106 27.79 -43.85 1.34
CA SER A 106 29.04 -44.58 1.33
C SER A 106 29.69 -44.58 2.72
N LYS A 107 30.34 -45.70 3.11
CA LYS A 107 31.05 -45.80 4.40
C LYS A 107 32.34 -44.97 4.44
N GLU A 108 32.92 -44.65 3.29
CA GLU A 108 34.25 -44.03 3.14
C GLU A 108 34.20 -42.52 2.90
N GLY A 109 33.01 -41.90 2.94
CA GLY A 109 32.82 -40.49 2.58
C GLY A 109 32.90 -40.27 1.07
N THR A 110 32.56 -39.06 0.62
CA THR A 110 32.49 -38.73 -0.80
C THR A 110 33.43 -37.55 -1.09
N THR A 111 34.45 -37.78 -1.91
CA THR A 111 35.40 -36.74 -2.37
C THR A 111 34.91 -35.98 -3.61
N ASP A 112 33.77 -36.38 -4.15
CA ASP A 112 33.12 -35.80 -5.34
C ASP A 112 32.01 -34.84 -4.90
N GLU A 113 32.20 -33.55 -5.16
CA GLU A 113 31.24 -32.48 -4.84
C GLU A 113 29.85 -32.77 -5.39
N THR A 114 29.74 -33.32 -6.62
CA THR A 114 28.45 -33.59 -7.27
C THR A 114 27.66 -34.63 -6.50
N LYS A 115 28.33 -35.72 -6.11
CA LYS A 115 27.71 -36.79 -5.32
C LYS A 115 27.35 -36.35 -3.91
N LEU A 116 28.15 -35.46 -3.31
CA LEU A 116 27.85 -34.89 -2.00
C LEU A 116 26.64 -33.94 -2.07
N ASN A 117 26.54 -33.14 -3.14
CA ASN A 117 25.37 -32.31 -3.42
C ASN A 117 24.10 -33.15 -3.63
N ASP A 118 24.16 -34.22 -4.43
CA ASP A 118 23.01 -35.13 -4.63
C ASP A 118 22.52 -35.75 -3.30
N LEU A 119 23.47 -36.14 -2.44
CA LEU A 119 23.18 -36.67 -1.11
C LEU A 119 22.57 -35.60 -0.21
N PHE A 120 23.10 -34.37 -0.24
CA PHE A 120 22.59 -33.23 0.51
C PHE A 120 21.15 -32.88 0.10
N GLU A 121 20.87 -32.78 -1.20
CA GLU A 121 19.51 -32.55 -1.73
C GLU A 121 18.54 -33.64 -1.26
N SER A 122 18.99 -34.90 -1.27
CA SER A 122 18.17 -36.02 -0.81
C SER A 122 17.90 -35.95 0.70
N CYS A 123 18.86 -35.49 1.51
CA CYS A 123 18.67 -35.21 2.93
C CYS A 123 17.72 -34.04 3.19
N LEU A 124 17.74 -32.99 2.37
CA LEU A 124 16.76 -31.89 2.43
C LEU A 124 15.33 -32.40 2.20
N ILE A 125 15.15 -33.27 1.20
CA ILE A 125 13.84 -33.92 0.93
C ILE A 125 13.37 -34.71 2.16
N THR A 126 14.26 -35.47 2.81
CA THR A 126 13.93 -36.17 4.05
C THR A 126 13.53 -35.20 5.17
N TYR A 127 14.29 -34.12 5.35
CA TYR A 127 14.01 -33.13 6.38
C TYR A 127 12.63 -32.50 6.19
N ASP A 128 12.28 -32.07 4.98
CA ASP A 128 10.96 -31.51 4.66
C ASP A 128 9.83 -32.50 4.93
N PHE A 129 10.04 -33.76 4.56
CA PHE A 129 9.11 -34.84 4.88
C PHE A 129 8.91 -35.00 6.40
N LEU A 130 10.01 -35.02 7.18
CA LEU A 130 9.96 -35.15 8.64
C LEU A 130 9.32 -33.93 9.32
N LEU A 131 9.54 -32.74 8.78
CA LEU A 131 8.89 -31.51 9.22
C LEU A 131 7.38 -31.59 9.00
N GLY A 132 6.95 -32.10 7.84
CA GLY A 132 5.55 -32.36 7.51
C GLY A 132 4.89 -33.38 8.45
N GLU A 133 5.51 -34.54 8.63
CA GLU A 133 5.02 -35.60 9.53
C GLU A 133 4.97 -35.13 10.99
N SER A 134 5.97 -34.36 11.44
CA SER A 134 5.97 -33.77 12.79
C SER A 134 4.81 -32.80 12.97
N LYS A 135 4.60 -31.89 12.00
CA LYS A 135 3.46 -30.96 12.02
C LYS A 135 2.12 -31.72 12.08
N LYS A 136 2.01 -32.83 11.36
CA LYS A 136 0.83 -33.71 11.41
C LYS A 136 0.64 -34.31 12.80
N GLN A 137 1.67 -34.94 13.37
CA GLN A 137 1.59 -35.53 14.71
C GLN A 137 1.30 -34.48 15.80
N PHE A 138 1.87 -33.27 15.71
CA PHE A 138 1.57 -32.17 16.64
C PHE A 138 0.10 -31.76 16.60
N ARG A 139 -0.56 -31.87 15.43
CA ARG A 139 -1.97 -31.50 15.25
C ARG A 139 -2.95 -32.63 15.56
N THR A 140 -2.49 -33.88 15.57
CA THR A 140 -3.36 -35.04 15.79
C THR A 140 -3.08 -35.71 17.12
N LYS A 141 -1.91 -36.34 17.25
CA LYS A 141 -1.54 -37.19 18.40
C LYS A 141 -1.25 -36.39 19.66
N TRP A 142 -0.56 -35.26 19.52
CA TRP A 142 -0.13 -34.44 20.64
C TRP A 142 -0.95 -33.16 20.78
N PHE A 143 -2.14 -33.08 20.19
CA PHE A 143 -2.93 -31.85 20.21
C PHE A 143 -3.35 -31.46 21.64
N THR A 144 -3.23 -30.18 21.98
CA THR A 144 -3.58 -29.66 23.31
C THR A 144 -4.61 -28.54 23.25
N THR A 145 -5.30 -28.28 24.35
CA THR A 145 -6.17 -27.12 24.56
C THR A 145 -5.43 -25.79 24.32
N LEU A 146 -4.13 -25.74 24.63
CA LEU A 146 -3.27 -24.60 24.34
C LEU A 146 -3.13 -24.33 22.84
N ASP A 147 -3.03 -25.37 22.01
CA ASP A 147 -2.97 -25.20 20.54
C ASP A 147 -4.29 -24.65 19.99
N GLN A 148 -5.42 -25.17 20.46
CA GLN A 148 -6.73 -24.64 20.10
C GLN A 148 -6.85 -23.17 20.48
N PHE A 149 -6.43 -22.79 21.69
CA PHE A 149 -6.41 -21.41 22.15
C PHE A 149 -5.52 -20.52 21.28
N LYS A 150 -4.28 -20.96 20.95
CA LYS A 150 -3.35 -20.23 20.08
C LYS A 150 -3.95 -20.03 18.68
N ALA A 151 -4.60 -21.05 18.12
CA ALA A 151 -5.26 -20.96 16.82
C ALA A 151 -6.41 -19.95 16.83
N ILE A 152 -7.30 -20.02 17.82
CA ILE A 152 -8.40 -19.05 17.97
C ILE A 152 -7.85 -17.62 18.14
N ARG A 153 -6.84 -17.45 18.99
CA ARG A 153 -6.22 -16.13 19.22
C ARG A 153 -5.61 -15.57 17.94
N LYS A 154 -4.94 -16.39 17.13
CA LYS A 154 -4.40 -15.97 15.83
C LYS A 154 -5.50 -15.50 14.88
N ILE A 155 -6.60 -16.25 14.77
CA ILE A 155 -7.76 -15.88 13.93
C ILE A 155 -8.35 -14.55 14.40
N ARG A 156 -8.52 -14.34 15.71
CA ARG A 156 -9.02 -13.08 16.27
C ARG A 156 -8.15 -11.88 15.95
N ILE A 157 -6.83 -12.04 16.10
CA ILE A 157 -5.89 -10.96 15.79
C ILE A 157 -6.05 -10.57 14.33
N ILE A 158 -6.04 -11.54 13.41
CA ILE A 158 -6.23 -11.29 11.96
C ILE A 158 -7.55 -10.58 11.68
N LEU A 159 -8.63 -11.00 12.32
CA LEU A 159 -9.96 -10.42 12.14
C LEU A 159 -10.01 -8.96 12.63
N ILE A 160 -9.52 -8.70 13.84
CA ILE A 160 -9.47 -7.35 14.41
C ILE A 160 -8.58 -6.43 13.56
N THR A 161 -7.40 -6.89 13.16
CA THR A 161 -6.49 -6.11 12.31
C THR A 161 -7.10 -5.83 10.95
N SER A 162 -7.84 -6.79 10.37
CA SER A 162 -8.54 -6.59 9.11
C SER A 162 -9.62 -5.52 9.24
N ILE A 163 -10.48 -5.61 10.26
CA ILE A 163 -11.55 -4.63 10.50
C ILE A 163 -10.97 -3.22 10.69
N LEU A 164 -9.95 -3.08 11.54
CA LEU A 164 -9.28 -1.80 11.76
C LEU A 164 -8.67 -1.25 10.47
N SER A 165 -7.99 -2.10 9.69
CA SER A 165 -7.42 -1.70 8.41
C SER A 165 -8.50 -1.22 7.45
N PHE A 166 -9.59 -1.97 7.28
CA PHE A 166 -10.71 -1.57 6.43
C PHE A 166 -11.35 -0.26 6.89
N SER A 167 -11.50 -0.04 8.20
CA SER A 167 -12.01 1.23 8.72
C SER A 167 -11.07 2.40 8.37
N VAL A 168 -9.76 2.26 8.59
CA VAL A 168 -8.77 3.31 8.29
C VAL A 168 -8.74 3.60 6.78
N PHE A 169 -8.63 2.56 5.95
CA PHE A 169 -8.67 2.73 4.50
C PHE A 169 -9.99 3.31 4.02
N GLY A 170 -11.12 2.96 4.64
CA GLY A 170 -12.43 3.53 4.35
C GLY A 170 -12.47 5.04 4.62
N VAL A 171 -11.94 5.49 5.75
CA VAL A 171 -11.86 6.93 6.09
C VAL A 171 -10.93 7.66 5.12
N LEU A 172 -9.75 7.12 4.84
CA LEU A 172 -8.81 7.72 3.89
C LEU A 172 -9.39 7.82 2.48
N TYR A 173 -10.06 6.76 2.01
CA TYR A 173 -10.72 6.76 0.72
C TYR A 173 -11.86 7.78 0.67
N TYR A 174 -12.67 7.88 1.73
CA TYR A 174 -13.74 8.86 1.81
C TYR A 174 -13.19 10.30 1.72
N GLN A 175 -12.15 10.62 2.50
CA GLN A 175 -11.49 11.93 2.46
C GLN A 175 -10.85 12.24 1.11
N TYR A 176 -10.28 11.23 0.44
CA TYR A 176 -9.72 11.38 -0.90
C TYR A 176 -10.79 11.64 -1.96
N LYS A 177 -11.89 10.88 -1.91
CA LYS A 177 -12.99 10.98 -2.88
C LYS A 177 -13.83 12.24 -2.70
N PHE A 178 -13.99 12.67 -1.45
CA PHE A 178 -14.78 13.85 -1.09
C PHE A 178 -13.94 14.80 -0.23
N PRO A 179 -13.00 15.53 -0.85
CA PRO A 179 -12.15 16.45 -0.13
C PRO A 179 -12.97 17.62 0.41
N VAL A 180 -12.71 17.96 1.68
CA VAL A 180 -13.29 19.15 2.32
C VAL A 180 -12.38 20.34 2.00
N MET A 181 -12.99 21.44 1.57
CA MET A 181 -12.26 22.67 1.29
C MET A 181 -11.67 23.23 2.59
N LYS A 182 -10.41 23.65 2.51
CA LYS A 182 -9.64 24.29 3.57
C LYS A 182 -9.57 25.79 3.28
N ASP A 183 -9.23 26.54 4.32
CA ASP A 183 -8.87 27.94 4.18
C ASP A 183 -7.62 28.02 3.27
N GLN A 184 -7.70 28.85 2.23
CA GLN A 184 -6.67 28.96 1.18
C GLN A 184 -6.77 30.33 0.50
N ASN A 185 -5.93 30.60 -0.49
CA ASN A 185 -5.96 31.85 -1.25
C ASN A 185 -6.32 31.62 -2.72
N ILE A 186 -7.03 32.56 -3.33
CA ILE A 186 -7.05 32.72 -4.79
C ILE A 186 -5.84 33.56 -5.16
N LYS A 187 -5.07 33.15 -6.16
CA LYS A 187 -3.94 33.93 -6.67
C LYS A 187 -4.19 34.33 -8.12
N LEU A 188 -3.83 35.55 -8.46
CA LEU A 188 -3.89 36.06 -9.82
C LEU A 188 -2.50 36.52 -10.24
N TYR A 189 -2.10 36.16 -11.45
CA TYR A 189 -0.88 36.64 -12.06
C TYR A 189 -1.19 37.32 -13.38
N SER A 190 -0.70 38.53 -13.60
CA SER A 190 -0.78 39.16 -14.93
C SER A 190 0.37 38.69 -15.80
N PHE A 191 0.15 38.63 -17.11
CA PHE A 191 1.20 38.44 -18.11
C PHE A 191 0.97 39.35 -19.32
N ALA A 192 2.01 39.55 -20.13
CA ALA A 192 2.02 40.60 -21.14
C ALA A 192 1.02 40.35 -22.27
N ASP A 193 1.04 39.17 -22.89
CA ASP A 193 0.16 38.81 -24.00
C ASP A 193 0.18 37.29 -24.28
N ARG A 194 -0.49 36.86 -25.34
CA ARG A 194 -0.59 35.46 -25.78
C ARG A 194 0.77 34.81 -26.09
N GLU A 195 1.69 35.57 -26.66
CA GLU A 195 3.02 35.10 -27.09
C GLU A 195 4.01 35.07 -25.91
N HIS A 196 3.74 35.86 -24.86
CA HIS A 196 4.52 35.98 -23.64
C HIS A 196 3.70 35.60 -22.39
N PRO A 197 3.28 34.33 -22.22
CA PRO A 197 2.43 33.90 -21.11
C PRO A 197 3.19 33.61 -19.81
N GLN A 198 4.44 34.06 -19.67
CA GLN A 198 5.22 33.83 -18.45
C GLN A 198 4.68 34.68 -17.30
N THR A 199 4.46 34.04 -16.15
CA THR A 199 3.99 34.70 -14.91
C THR A 199 5.12 34.79 -13.89
N SER A 200 5.12 35.83 -13.07
CA SER A 200 6.12 36.04 -12.00
C SER A 200 5.47 36.36 -10.67
N GLU A 201 6.12 36.00 -9.56
CA GLU A 201 5.68 36.34 -8.20
C GLU A 201 5.59 37.87 -7.98
N SER A 202 6.40 38.65 -8.69
CA SER A 202 6.34 40.13 -8.67
C SER A 202 5.09 40.72 -9.32
N GLN A 203 4.34 39.91 -10.07
CA GLN A 203 3.09 40.27 -10.72
C GLN A 203 1.95 39.39 -10.21
N MET A 204 2.00 39.04 -8.92
CA MET A 204 1.01 38.22 -8.25
C MET A 204 0.24 39.01 -7.19
N VAL A 205 -1.07 38.81 -7.16
CA VAL A 205 -1.94 39.27 -6.07
C VAL A 205 -2.75 38.10 -5.53
N SER A 206 -2.98 38.08 -4.22
CA SER A 206 -3.69 36.98 -3.57
C SER A 206 -4.78 37.48 -2.63
N MET A 207 -5.88 36.73 -2.54
CA MET A 207 -6.96 36.99 -1.58
C MET A 207 -7.31 35.73 -0.79
N PRO A 208 -7.52 35.85 0.54
CA PRO A 208 -7.93 34.73 1.37
C PRO A 208 -9.38 34.34 1.12
N VAL A 209 -9.59 33.02 1.13
CA VAL A 209 -10.88 32.36 1.01
C VAL A 209 -11.09 31.50 2.25
N SER A 210 -12.16 31.81 2.98
CA SER A 210 -12.58 31.02 4.14
C SER A 210 -13.46 29.85 3.69
N LYS A 211 -13.18 28.66 4.25
CA LYS A 211 -14.03 27.48 4.09
C LYS A 211 -15.45 27.69 4.62
N GLN A 212 -15.68 28.69 5.47
CA GLN A 212 -17.03 28.98 5.98
C GLN A 212 -17.95 29.57 4.90
N LYS A 213 -17.39 30.14 3.82
CA LYS A 213 -18.13 30.76 2.72
C LYS A 213 -18.46 29.80 1.58
N ILE A 214 -18.27 28.49 1.79
CA ILE A 214 -18.62 27.48 0.79
C ILE A 214 -20.14 27.48 0.55
N GLY A 215 -20.56 27.38 -0.71
CA GLY A 215 -21.96 27.40 -1.11
C GLY A 215 -22.52 28.80 -1.35
N GLU A 216 -21.78 29.85 -1.02
CA GLU A 216 -22.17 31.25 -1.23
C GLU A 216 -21.48 31.84 -2.47
N TRP A 217 -22.18 32.77 -3.12
CA TRP A 217 -21.57 33.61 -4.16
C TRP A 217 -20.74 34.69 -3.51
N ASN A 218 -19.47 34.77 -3.88
CA ASN A 218 -18.53 35.74 -3.34
C ASN A 218 -17.92 36.57 -4.47
N GLU A 219 -17.84 37.88 -4.27
CA GLU A 219 -17.06 38.79 -5.12
C GLU A 219 -15.72 39.06 -4.44
N TYR A 220 -14.64 38.70 -5.13
CA TYR A 220 -13.27 38.92 -4.71
C TYR A 220 -12.71 40.12 -5.46
N VAL A 221 -12.22 41.11 -4.73
CA VAL A 221 -11.76 42.40 -5.26
C VAL A 221 -10.26 42.52 -5.00
N PHE A 222 -9.47 42.38 -6.04
CA PHE A 222 -8.01 42.44 -6.01
C PHE A 222 -7.55 43.84 -6.38
N VAL A 223 -6.83 44.52 -5.49
CA VAL A 223 -6.16 45.78 -5.78
C VAL A 223 -4.83 45.47 -6.46
N LEU A 224 -4.59 46.05 -7.63
CA LEU A 224 -3.40 45.79 -8.42
C LEU A 224 -2.27 46.78 -8.09
N PRO A 225 -1.02 46.31 -7.93
CA PRO A 225 0.14 47.19 -7.88
C PRO A 225 0.39 47.84 -9.24
N ASP A 226 1.16 48.93 -9.26
CA ASP A 226 1.47 49.65 -10.51
C ASP A 226 2.21 48.78 -11.54
N SER A 227 2.95 47.76 -11.09
CA SER A 227 3.59 46.76 -11.95
C SER A 227 2.62 45.88 -12.74
N MET A 228 1.33 45.90 -12.39
CA MET A 228 0.23 45.18 -13.05
C MET A 228 -0.78 46.15 -13.69
N ALA A 229 -0.43 47.42 -13.89
CA ALA A 229 -1.34 48.40 -14.49
C ALA A 229 -1.59 48.17 -15.99
N LYS A 230 -0.70 47.45 -16.67
CA LYS A 230 -0.80 47.14 -18.11
C LYS A 230 -0.49 45.67 -18.37
N PHE A 231 -1.43 44.96 -18.99
CA PHE A 231 -1.32 43.52 -19.28
C PHE A 231 -2.34 43.08 -20.35
N GLY A 232 -2.09 41.95 -21.00
CA GLY A 232 -2.96 41.34 -22.02
C GLY A 232 -3.44 39.93 -21.66
N GLY A 233 -3.14 39.47 -20.44
CA GLY A 233 -3.69 38.22 -19.95
C GLY A 233 -3.50 38.00 -18.46
N LEU A 234 -4.26 37.04 -17.94
CA LEU A 234 -4.38 36.72 -16.52
C LEU A 234 -4.31 35.20 -16.31
N ARG A 235 -3.44 34.76 -15.41
CA ARG A 235 -3.47 33.41 -14.82
C ARG A 235 -4.25 33.49 -13.51
N ILE A 236 -5.31 32.70 -13.42
CA ILE A 236 -6.14 32.54 -12.22
C ILE A 236 -5.83 31.17 -11.61
N ASP A 237 -5.36 31.17 -10.38
CA ASP A 237 -5.20 29.98 -9.55
C ASP A 237 -6.35 29.99 -8.54
N PRO A 238 -7.50 29.33 -8.84
CA PRO A 238 -8.70 29.46 -8.04
C PRO A 238 -8.60 28.76 -6.68
N LEU A 239 -7.68 27.79 -6.55
CA LEU A 239 -7.58 26.84 -5.44
C LEU A 239 -6.16 26.25 -5.34
N GLU A 240 -5.81 25.71 -4.18
CA GLU A 240 -4.58 24.94 -3.91
C GLU A 240 -4.89 23.46 -3.61
N GLN A 241 -6.15 23.04 -3.80
CA GLN A 241 -6.66 21.70 -3.46
C GLN A 241 -7.24 20.98 -4.67
N ARG A 242 -7.02 19.66 -4.71
CA ARG A 242 -7.65 18.72 -5.65
C ARG A 242 -9.09 18.39 -5.23
N GLY A 243 -9.96 18.16 -6.21
CA GLY A 243 -11.30 17.61 -6.06
C GLY A 243 -12.34 18.60 -5.51
N ILE A 244 -12.02 19.89 -5.47
CA ILE A 244 -12.97 20.93 -5.05
C ILE A 244 -13.73 21.40 -6.27
N HIS A 245 -15.06 21.46 -6.15
CA HIS A 245 -15.94 21.97 -7.18
C HIS A 245 -16.11 23.48 -7.01
N PHE A 246 -16.11 24.23 -8.11
CA PHE A 246 -16.32 25.67 -8.09
C PHE A 246 -16.95 26.16 -9.39
N VAL A 247 -17.53 27.35 -9.33
CA VAL A 247 -18.12 28.05 -10.47
C VAL A 247 -17.53 29.44 -10.51
N LEU A 248 -17.10 29.88 -11.68
CA LEU A 248 -16.73 31.27 -11.94
C LEU A 248 -17.84 31.89 -12.79
N ASP A 249 -18.47 32.96 -12.29
CA ASP A 249 -19.60 33.62 -12.97
C ASP A 249 -19.09 34.73 -13.90
N GLU A 250 -18.30 35.64 -13.34
CA GLU A 250 -17.83 36.83 -14.06
C GLU A 250 -16.45 37.26 -13.55
N PHE A 251 -15.67 37.84 -14.46
CA PHE A 251 -14.43 38.54 -14.17
C PHE A 251 -14.45 39.93 -14.83
N GLN A 252 -14.01 40.95 -14.10
CA GLN A 252 -13.90 42.33 -14.57
C GLN A 252 -12.54 42.93 -14.24
N VAL A 253 -11.97 43.71 -15.17
CA VAL A 253 -10.83 44.59 -14.95
C VAL A 253 -11.31 46.03 -14.95
N LEU A 254 -10.96 46.79 -13.93
CA LEU A 254 -11.41 48.16 -13.70
C LEU A 254 -10.22 49.12 -13.63
N ASP A 255 -10.43 50.34 -14.15
CA ASP A 255 -9.49 51.44 -13.96
C ASP A 255 -9.58 52.07 -12.55
N GLY A 256 -8.73 53.06 -12.26
CA GLY A 256 -8.73 53.76 -10.97
C GLY A 256 -10.00 54.56 -10.66
N LYS A 257 -10.91 54.75 -11.62
CA LYS A 257 -12.21 55.40 -11.46
C LYS A 257 -13.35 54.38 -11.35
N GLY A 258 -13.05 53.08 -11.40
CA GLY A 258 -14.04 52.00 -11.38
C GLY A 258 -14.73 51.76 -12.73
N LYS A 259 -14.20 52.28 -13.84
CA LYS A 259 -14.72 52.00 -15.18
C LYS A 259 -14.20 50.65 -15.68
N PRO A 260 -15.05 49.77 -16.25
CA PRO A 260 -14.61 48.51 -16.84
C PRO A 260 -13.72 48.75 -18.07
N LEU A 261 -12.50 48.22 -17.98
CA LEU A 261 -11.55 48.07 -19.09
C LEU A 261 -11.81 46.76 -19.84
N TYR A 262 -12.23 45.73 -19.11
CA TYR A 262 -12.62 44.44 -19.66
C TYR A 262 -13.66 43.78 -18.72
N SER A 263 -14.64 43.08 -19.29
CA SER A 263 -15.56 42.22 -18.54
C SER A 263 -15.84 40.97 -19.35
N LYS A 264 -15.85 39.82 -18.69
CA LYS A 264 -16.22 38.54 -19.28
C LYS A 264 -17.05 37.72 -18.31
N LYS A 265 -18.20 37.26 -18.80
CA LYS A 265 -19.03 36.25 -18.14
C LYS A 265 -18.62 34.85 -18.60
N ILE A 266 -18.54 33.90 -17.69
CA ILE A 266 -18.16 32.52 -18.00
C ILE A 266 -19.40 31.64 -18.02
N VAL A 267 -19.90 31.39 -19.24
CA VAL A 267 -21.05 30.51 -19.49
C VAL A 267 -20.69 29.43 -20.52
N VAL A 268 -21.46 28.34 -20.51
CA VAL A 268 -21.33 27.26 -21.48
C VAL A 268 -21.87 27.74 -22.83
N SER A 269 -21.04 27.72 -23.87
CA SER A 269 -21.45 28.02 -25.25
C SER A 269 -22.33 26.93 -25.84
N GLN A 270 -22.94 27.22 -26.99
CA GLN A 270 -23.71 26.26 -27.79
C GLN A 270 -22.90 25.00 -28.19
N ASN A 271 -21.57 25.10 -28.21
CA ASN A 271 -20.67 23.99 -28.54
C ASN A 271 -20.19 23.21 -27.30
N LEU A 272 -20.79 23.44 -26.13
CA LEU A 272 -20.46 22.79 -24.83
C LEU A 272 -19.04 23.09 -24.30
N LEU A 273 -18.36 24.07 -24.89
CA LEU A 273 -17.13 24.69 -24.39
C LEU A 273 -17.47 26.02 -23.71
N PRO A 274 -16.62 26.61 -22.85
CA PRO A 274 -16.79 27.99 -22.42
C PRO A 274 -17.01 28.93 -23.63
N GLU A 275 -17.93 29.89 -23.50
CA GLU A 275 -18.10 30.95 -24.50
C GLU A 275 -16.78 31.70 -24.72
N ASP A 276 -16.46 31.95 -25.99
CA ASP A 276 -15.17 32.49 -26.43
C ASP A 276 -13.96 31.68 -25.92
N TYR A 277 -13.98 30.36 -26.15
CA TYR A 277 -12.87 29.44 -25.82
C TYR A 277 -11.49 29.92 -26.35
N GLN A 278 -11.47 30.73 -27.40
CA GLN A 278 -10.24 31.31 -27.96
C GLN A 278 -9.46 32.20 -26.99
N ASP A 279 -10.15 32.75 -25.98
CA ASP A 279 -9.55 33.57 -24.93
C ASP A 279 -8.89 32.71 -23.83
N PHE A 280 -9.16 31.40 -23.80
CA PHE A 280 -8.54 30.48 -22.85
C PHE A 280 -7.26 29.92 -23.47
N LEU A 281 -6.12 30.48 -23.09
CA LEU A 281 -4.81 30.01 -23.57
C LEU A 281 -4.50 28.61 -23.04
N LYS A 282 -4.80 28.35 -21.77
CA LYS A 282 -4.54 27.07 -21.11
C LYS A 282 -5.41 26.90 -19.87
N ILE A 283 -5.96 25.70 -19.68
CA ILE A 283 -6.59 25.27 -18.44
C ILE A 283 -5.82 24.03 -17.96
N SER A 284 -5.34 24.03 -16.73
CA SER A 284 -4.56 22.92 -16.15
C SER A 284 -5.13 22.49 -14.81
N ASP A 285 -5.07 21.20 -14.53
CA ASP A 285 -5.58 20.60 -13.28
C ASP A 285 -7.04 20.97 -12.96
N ILE A 286 -7.85 21.28 -13.98
CA ILE A 286 -9.27 21.61 -13.89
C ILE A 286 -10.01 20.92 -15.04
N LYS A 287 -11.19 20.39 -14.75
CA LYS A 287 -12.14 19.89 -15.76
C LYS A 287 -13.55 20.41 -15.48
N THR A 288 -14.42 20.37 -16.49
CA THR A 288 -15.84 20.64 -16.29
C THR A 288 -16.49 19.55 -15.42
N ALA A 289 -17.41 19.96 -14.55
CA ALA A 289 -18.16 19.06 -13.69
C ALA A 289 -19.44 18.60 -14.40
N GLY A 290 -19.47 17.34 -14.85
CA GLY A 290 -20.66 16.71 -15.44
C GLY A 290 -21.01 17.18 -16.85
N LYS A 291 -22.21 16.79 -17.32
CA LYS A 291 -22.78 17.28 -18.58
C LYS A 291 -23.53 18.58 -18.28
N GLN A 292 -23.12 19.68 -18.91
CA GLN A 292 -23.76 21.00 -18.78
C GLN A 292 -24.50 21.36 -20.06
N LEU A 293 -25.54 22.17 -19.96
CA LEU A 293 -26.31 22.67 -21.11
C LEU A 293 -25.81 24.06 -21.52
N PRO A 294 -25.93 24.44 -22.81
CA PRO A 294 -25.63 25.80 -23.25
C PRO A 294 -26.39 26.86 -22.44
N GLY A 295 -25.71 27.94 -22.07
CA GLY A 295 -26.23 29.02 -21.24
C GLY A 295 -26.18 28.78 -19.73
N GLU A 296 -25.84 27.56 -19.26
CA GLU A 296 -25.55 27.31 -17.85
C GLU A 296 -24.18 27.90 -17.45
N LEU A 297 -24.00 28.19 -16.15
CA LEU A 297 -22.70 28.56 -15.61
C LEU A 297 -21.75 27.35 -15.67
N VAL A 298 -20.48 27.60 -15.97
CA VAL A 298 -19.48 26.52 -16.07
C VAL A 298 -19.08 26.07 -14.66
N GLU A 299 -19.66 24.96 -14.20
CA GLU A 299 -19.15 24.26 -13.02
C GLU A 299 -17.86 23.50 -13.36
N MET A 300 -16.85 23.68 -12.54
CA MET A 300 -15.51 23.12 -12.70
C MET A 300 -15.13 22.31 -11.46
N VAL A 301 -14.21 21.36 -11.62
CA VAL A 301 -13.60 20.59 -10.53
C VAL A 301 -12.11 20.50 -10.73
N THR A 302 -11.35 20.73 -9.66
CA THR A 302 -9.89 20.58 -9.68
C THR A 302 -9.48 19.10 -9.74
N THR A 303 -8.55 18.76 -10.61
CA THR A 303 -8.07 17.39 -10.82
C THR A 303 -6.66 17.15 -10.31
N GLY A 304 -5.87 18.19 -10.06
CA GLY A 304 -4.53 18.10 -9.51
C GLY A 304 -4.26 19.14 -8.41
N ARG A 305 -2.98 19.45 -8.19
CA ARG A 305 -2.52 20.29 -7.05
C ARG A 305 -2.22 21.74 -7.45
N ASP A 306 -2.18 22.02 -8.75
CA ASP A 306 -1.87 23.35 -9.27
C ASP A 306 -2.90 23.73 -10.35
N PRO A 307 -4.18 23.92 -9.96
CA PRO A 307 -5.25 24.29 -10.89
C PRO A 307 -5.04 25.71 -11.41
N GLN A 308 -5.02 25.88 -12.73
CA GLN A 308 -4.71 27.15 -13.40
C GLN A 308 -5.66 27.41 -14.55
N ILE A 309 -6.10 28.65 -14.69
CA ILE A 309 -6.86 29.16 -15.85
C ILE A 309 -6.10 30.35 -16.42
N LEU A 310 -5.56 30.22 -17.63
CA LEU A 310 -4.90 31.32 -18.34
C LEU A 310 -5.88 31.93 -19.35
N LEU A 311 -6.26 33.18 -19.10
CA LEU A 311 -7.11 34.00 -19.94
C LEU A 311 -6.27 35.03 -20.69
N VAL A 312 -6.60 35.26 -21.96
CA VAL A 312 -5.99 36.26 -22.83
C VAL A 312 -7.09 37.17 -23.34
N PHE A 313 -6.80 38.46 -23.39
CA PHE A 313 -7.71 39.48 -23.90
C PHE A 313 -6.90 40.67 -24.47
N PRO A 314 -7.54 41.61 -25.21
CA PRO A 314 -6.84 42.78 -25.71
C PRO A 314 -6.10 43.53 -24.57
N PRO A 315 -4.86 43.99 -24.79
CA PRO A 315 -4.08 44.67 -23.75
C PRO A 315 -4.85 45.83 -23.12
N VAL A 316 -4.95 45.82 -21.80
CA VAL A 316 -5.54 46.90 -21.01
C VAL A 316 -4.44 47.80 -20.47
N ASP A 317 -4.75 49.09 -20.30
CA ASP A 317 -3.85 50.09 -19.70
C ASP A 317 -4.58 50.83 -18.57
N GLY A 318 -3.85 51.19 -17.51
CA GLY A 318 -4.39 51.86 -16.34
C GLY A 318 -5.25 50.98 -15.42
N ALA A 319 -5.09 49.66 -15.46
CA ALA A 319 -5.81 48.74 -14.60
C ALA A 319 -5.42 48.93 -13.12
N LYS A 320 -6.42 48.97 -12.23
CA LYS A 320 -6.22 49.16 -10.78
C LYS A 320 -6.91 48.10 -9.93
N THR A 321 -8.00 47.52 -10.43
CA THR A 321 -8.75 46.52 -9.67
C THR A 321 -9.21 45.38 -10.58
N ILE A 322 -9.12 44.15 -10.08
CA ILE A 322 -9.77 42.99 -10.69
C ILE A 322 -10.90 42.52 -9.77
N LYS A 323 -12.08 42.29 -10.33
CA LYS A 323 -13.19 41.64 -9.63
C LYS A 323 -13.42 40.25 -10.19
N ILE A 324 -13.55 39.26 -9.31
CA ILE A 324 -13.91 37.89 -9.68
C ILE A 324 -15.10 37.46 -8.82
N LYS A 325 -16.17 37.04 -9.48
CA LYS A 325 -17.34 36.47 -8.83
C LYS A 325 -17.34 34.96 -8.96
N MET A 326 -17.26 34.26 -7.84
CA MET A 326 -17.15 32.80 -7.82
C MET A 326 -17.87 32.16 -6.62
N LYS A 327 -18.14 30.87 -6.76
CA LYS A 327 -18.80 30.04 -5.75
C LYS A 327 -18.12 28.70 -5.65
N TYR A 328 -17.73 28.30 -4.44
CA TYR A 328 -17.25 26.95 -4.15
C TYR A 328 -18.42 26.03 -3.80
N ILE A 329 -18.37 24.78 -4.25
CA ILE A 329 -19.42 23.77 -4.07
C ILE A 329 -18.83 22.57 -3.32
N GLU A 330 -19.53 22.11 -2.28
CA GLU A 330 -19.16 20.87 -1.59
C GLU A 330 -19.38 19.65 -2.50
N ALA A 331 -18.38 18.78 -2.59
CA ALA A 331 -18.45 17.57 -3.40
C ALA A 331 -19.64 16.64 -3.03
N HIS A 332 -20.09 16.65 -1.77
CA HIS A 332 -21.23 15.84 -1.30
C HIS A 332 -22.60 16.42 -1.65
N LYS A 333 -22.67 17.73 -1.99
CA LYS A 333 -23.91 18.46 -2.30
C LYS A 333 -24.19 18.57 -3.79
N LEU A 334 -23.35 17.96 -4.64
CA LEU A 334 -23.66 17.80 -6.05
C LEU A 334 -24.95 17.01 -6.16
N LYS A 335 -26.03 17.66 -6.61
CA LYS A 335 -27.27 16.98 -6.94
C LYS A 335 -26.90 15.90 -7.97
N LYS A 336 -27.15 14.64 -7.62
CA LYS A 336 -27.27 13.59 -8.65
C LYS A 336 -28.44 14.04 -9.54
N LYS A 337 -28.13 14.64 -10.70
CA LYS A 337 -29.09 14.78 -11.79
C LYS A 337 -29.25 13.42 -12.45
#